data_AF-A0AAV9D3G0-F1
#
_entry.id   AF-A0AAV9D3G0-F1
#
_cell.length_a   1.000
_cell.length_b   1.000
_cell.length_c   1.000
_cell.angle_alpha   90.00
_cell.angle_beta   90.00
_cell.angle_gamma   90.00
#
_symmetry.space_group_name_H-M   'P 1'
#
loop_
_entity.id
_entity.type
_entity.pdbx_description
1 polymer ?
#
loop_
_entity_poly.entity_id
_entity_poly.type
_entity_poly.pdbx_seq_one_letter_code
_entity_poly.pdbx_strand_id
1 'polypeptide(L)'
;MTVNRLGDPRLREQLERDDHLSEELIDSTVEEFIKQVKDGNWTSNGWPQVFSDYSVSKLAVNAYTRLMAKRLSDRPEGQRIAINCYCPGWVKTAMTGWAGNISAEEGADTGVWLVLLPGQAVATGKFFAERREISF
;
A
#
# COMPACT_ATOMS: atom_id res chain seq x y z
N MET A 1 -0.10 0.51 -4.80
CA MET A 1 -0.47 -0.48 -5.83
C MET A 1 -1.56 -1.35 -5.23
N THR A 2 -2.58 -1.72 -5.99
CA THR A 2 -3.60 -2.68 -5.54
C THR A 2 -3.21 -4.09 -5.97
N VAL A 3 -3.67 -5.09 -5.23
CA VAL A 3 -3.48 -6.53 -5.50
C VAL A 3 -3.92 -6.96 -6.90
N ASN A 4 -4.85 -6.22 -7.54
CA ASN A 4 -5.34 -6.46 -8.91
C ASN A 4 -4.24 -6.50 -9.99
N ARG A 5 -3.06 -5.95 -9.70
CA ARG A 5 -1.93 -5.95 -10.65
C ARG A 5 -1.06 -7.21 -10.58
N LEU A 6 -1.31 -8.10 -9.62
CA LEU A 6 -0.69 -9.43 -9.57
C LEU A 6 -1.41 -10.37 -10.54
N GLY A 7 -0.67 -11.06 -11.40
CA GLY A 7 -1.18 -12.07 -12.33
C GLY A 7 -1.45 -13.42 -11.69
N ASP A 8 -0.82 -13.75 -10.56
CA ASP A 8 -1.10 -14.98 -9.79
C ASP A 8 -2.40 -14.82 -8.99
N PRO A 9 -3.48 -15.55 -9.33
CA PRO A 9 -4.76 -15.43 -8.63
C PRO A 9 -4.72 -15.94 -7.19
N ARG A 10 -3.85 -16.91 -6.87
CA ARG A 10 -3.76 -17.47 -5.51
C ARG A 10 -3.11 -16.47 -4.56
N LEU A 11 -1.98 -15.91 -5.00
CA LEU A 11 -1.29 -14.86 -4.24
C LEU A 11 -2.19 -13.63 -4.07
N ARG A 12 -2.94 -13.27 -5.13
CA ARG A 12 -3.91 -12.17 -5.07
C ARG A 12 -4.97 -12.43 -3.99
N GLU A 13 -5.61 -13.60 -4.00
CA GLU A 13 -6.64 -13.96 -3.01
C GLU A 13 -6.09 -13.93 -1.58
N GLN A 14 -4.87 -14.44 -1.36
CA GLN A 14 -4.24 -14.41 -0.05
C GLN A 14 -4.02 -12.99 0.48
N LEU A 15 -3.54 -12.08 -0.38
CA LEU A 15 -3.28 -10.68 -0.01
C LEU A 15 -4.56 -9.83 0.03
N GLU A 16 -5.64 -10.25 -0.63
CA GLU A 16 -6.95 -9.60 -0.58
C GLU A 16 -7.69 -9.84 0.73
N ARG A 17 -7.41 -10.94 1.45
CA ARG A 17 -8.16 -11.32 2.65
C ARG A 17 -7.46 -10.90 3.94
N ASP A 18 -8.06 -9.97 4.69
CA ASP A 18 -7.54 -9.49 5.99
C ASP A 18 -7.34 -10.60 7.04
N ASP A 19 -8.06 -11.71 6.90
CA ASP A 19 -7.93 -12.87 7.79
C ASP A 19 -6.70 -13.74 7.50
N HIS A 20 -6.13 -13.62 6.31
CA HIS A 20 -4.95 -14.37 5.90
C HIS A 20 -3.68 -13.51 5.92
N LEU A 21 -3.82 -12.19 6.03
CA LEU A 21 -2.68 -11.28 6.12
C LEU A 21 -1.87 -11.54 7.40
N SER A 22 -0.58 -11.75 7.21
CA SER A 22 0.42 -11.84 8.28
C SER A 22 1.74 -11.22 7.81
N GLU A 23 2.66 -10.94 8.75
CA GLU A 23 4.00 -10.45 8.38
C GLU A 23 4.73 -11.50 7.54
N GLU A 24 4.62 -12.77 7.90
CA GLU A 24 5.25 -13.88 7.20
C GLU A 24 4.74 -14.02 5.75
N LEU A 25 3.44 -13.82 5.51
CA LEU A 25 2.89 -13.81 4.15
C LEU A 25 3.44 -12.63 3.34
N ILE A 26 3.52 -11.43 3.93
CA ILE A 26 4.03 -10.24 3.26
C ILE A 26 5.51 -10.41 2.93
N ASP A 27 6.30 -10.87 3.90
CA ASP A 27 7.73 -11.08 3.75
C ASP A 27 8.03 -12.16 2.71
N SER A 28 7.39 -13.34 2.81
CA SER A 28 7.58 -14.42 1.84
C SER A 28 7.16 -14.01 0.41
N THR A 29 6.16 -13.15 0.27
CA THR A 29 5.77 -12.58 -1.04
C THR A 29 6.90 -11.74 -1.63
N VAL A 30 7.50 -10.84 -0.82
CA VAL A 30 8.59 -9.97 -1.27
C VAL A 30 9.87 -10.77 -1.53
N GLU A 31 10.16 -11.76 -0.68
CA GLU A 31 11.31 -12.66 -0.84
C GLU A 31 11.21 -13.50 -2.11
N GLU A 32 10.03 -14.05 -2.42
CA GLU A 32 9.84 -14.81 -3.65
C GLU A 32 9.99 -13.93 -4.89
N PHE A 33 9.49 -12.68 -4.87
CA PHE A 33 9.75 -11.71 -5.94
C PHE A 33 11.26 -11.47 -6.11
N ILE A 34 11.98 -11.17 -5.03
CA ILE A 34 13.43 -10.92 -5.07
C ILE A 34 14.18 -12.15 -5.60
N LYS A 35 13.80 -13.36 -5.18
CA LYS A 35 14.36 -14.61 -5.68
C LYS A 35 14.15 -14.77 -7.18
N GLN A 36 12.94 -14.59 -7.67
CA GLN A 36 12.63 -14.70 -9.09
C GLN A 36 13.28 -13.60 -9.95
N VAL A 37 13.51 -12.42 -9.38
CA VAL A 37 14.33 -11.38 -10.02
C VAL A 37 15.78 -11.85 -10.18
N LYS A 38 16.37 -12.43 -9.13
CA LYS A 38 17.74 -13.00 -9.19
C LYS A 38 17.84 -14.16 -10.18
N ASP A 39 16.82 -14.99 -10.24
CA ASP A 39 16.74 -16.13 -11.16
C ASP A 39 16.38 -15.72 -12.60
N GLY A 40 16.03 -14.45 -12.84
CA GLY A 40 15.70 -13.91 -14.15
C GLY A 40 14.35 -14.34 -14.72
N ASN A 41 13.46 -14.92 -13.91
CA ASN A 41 12.19 -15.51 -14.36
C ASN A 41 10.93 -14.76 -13.86
N TRP A 42 11.08 -13.66 -13.12
CA TRP A 42 9.95 -12.89 -12.57
C TRP A 42 8.92 -12.43 -13.62
N THR A 43 9.32 -12.15 -14.87
CA THR A 43 8.42 -11.64 -15.92
C THR A 43 7.31 -12.63 -16.27
N SER A 44 7.56 -13.93 -16.16
CA SER A 44 6.59 -15.00 -16.46
C SER A 44 5.77 -15.46 -15.27
N ASN A 45 6.04 -14.96 -14.06
CA ASN A 45 5.43 -15.43 -12.81
C ASN A 45 4.30 -14.51 -12.30
N GLY A 46 3.74 -13.68 -13.19
CA GLY A 46 2.59 -12.84 -12.85
C GLY A 46 2.93 -11.63 -11.99
N TRP A 47 4.20 -11.22 -11.89
CA TRP A 47 4.55 -9.95 -11.25
C TRP A 47 4.18 -8.75 -12.13
N PRO A 48 4.02 -7.55 -11.54
CA PRO A 48 3.75 -6.34 -12.31
C PRO A 48 4.86 -6.06 -13.33
N GLN A 49 4.51 -5.75 -14.58
CA GLN A 49 5.48 -5.54 -15.65
C GLN A 49 6.01 -4.11 -15.74
N VAL A 50 5.32 -3.15 -15.11
CA VAL A 50 5.65 -1.73 -15.14
C VAL A 50 6.03 -1.27 -13.74
N PHE A 51 7.24 -0.70 -13.60
CA PHE A 51 7.83 -0.31 -12.30
C PHE A 51 7.72 -1.45 -11.26
N SER A 52 8.16 -2.66 -11.62
CA SER A 52 7.86 -3.91 -10.90
C SER A 52 8.30 -3.92 -9.44
N ASP A 53 9.54 -3.52 -9.19
CA ASP A 53 10.15 -3.39 -7.88
C ASP A 53 9.41 -2.37 -6.99
N TYR A 54 9.19 -1.16 -7.50
CA TYR A 54 8.44 -0.13 -6.81
C TYR A 54 7.02 -0.60 -6.50
N SER A 55 6.39 -1.22 -7.48
CA SER A 55 5.07 -1.81 -7.41
C SER A 55 4.92 -2.83 -6.27
N VAL A 56 5.80 -3.83 -6.24
CA VAL A 56 5.82 -4.86 -5.18
C VAL A 56 6.11 -4.24 -3.82
N SER A 57 7.02 -3.25 -3.73
CA SER A 57 7.27 -2.54 -2.47
C SER A 57 6.03 -1.82 -1.94
N LYS A 58 5.25 -1.16 -2.82
CA LYS A 58 4.02 -0.44 -2.44
C LYS A 58 2.85 -1.38 -2.18
N LEU A 59 2.84 -2.56 -2.79
CA LEU A 59 1.91 -3.64 -2.44
C LEU A 59 2.15 -4.10 -1.00
N ALA A 60 3.40 -4.35 -0.61
CA ALA A 60 3.77 -4.75 0.74
C ALA A 60 3.40 -3.70 1.80
N VAL A 61 3.70 -2.42 1.55
CA VAL A 61 3.28 -1.30 2.45
C VAL A 61 1.76 -1.25 2.61
N ASN A 62 1.02 -1.45 1.52
CA ASN A 62 -0.44 -1.45 1.53
C ASN A 62 -1.01 -2.63 2.34
N ALA A 63 -0.48 -3.84 2.15
CA ALA A 63 -0.87 -5.02 2.93
C ALA A 63 -0.52 -4.85 4.42
N TYR A 64 0.67 -4.34 4.74
CA TYR A 64 1.11 -4.11 6.12
C TYR A 64 0.25 -3.06 6.83
N THR A 65 -0.20 -2.02 6.10
CA THR A 65 -1.16 -1.02 6.62
C THR A 65 -2.45 -1.70 7.11
N ARG A 66 -3.03 -2.60 6.31
CA ARG A 66 -4.25 -3.34 6.66
C ARG A 66 -4.03 -4.27 7.85
N LEU A 67 -2.91 -5.01 7.85
CA LEU A 67 -2.52 -5.88 8.97
C LEU A 67 -2.41 -5.10 10.28
N MET A 68 -1.71 -3.97 10.27
CA MET A 68 -1.51 -3.16 11.46
C MET A 68 -2.80 -2.49 11.93
N ALA A 69 -3.65 -2.03 11.00
CA ALA A 69 -4.97 -1.51 11.33
C ALA A 69 -5.83 -2.56 12.06
N LYS A 70 -5.80 -3.82 11.61
CA LYS A 70 -6.48 -4.94 12.27
C LYS A 70 -5.87 -5.24 13.64
N ARG A 71 -4.54 -5.31 13.76
CA ARG A 71 -3.88 -5.58 15.05
C ARG A 71 -4.17 -4.52 16.12
N LEU A 72 -4.46 -3.28 15.72
CA LEU A 72 -4.75 -2.18 16.64
C LEU A 72 -6.25 -1.85 16.74
N SER A 73 -7.15 -2.63 16.12
CA SER A 73 -8.59 -2.35 16.13
C SER A 73 -9.21 -2.43 17.52
N ASP A 74 -8.67 -3.32 18.36
CA ASP A 74 -9.28 -3.69 19.65
C ASP A 74 -8.79 -2.80 20.81
N ARG A 75 -8.08 -1.71 20.49
CA ARG A 75 -7.62 -0.76 21.50
C ARG A 75 -8.81 -0.05 22.17
N PRO A 76 -8.72 0.27 23.47
CA PRO A 76 -9.80 0.96 24.19
C PRO A 76 -10.19 2.30 23.55
N GLU A 77 -11.43 2.71 23.80
CA GLU A 77 -11.91 4.05 23.43
C GLU A 77 -10.99 5.12 24.03
N GLY A 78 -10.67 6.17 23.25
CA GLY A 78 -9.67 7.17 23.63
C GLY A 78 -8.20 6.77 23.41
N GLN A 79 -7.93 5.51 23.01
CA GLN A 79 -6.58 5.03 22.64
C GLN A 79 -6.51 4.47 21.22
N ARG A 80 -7.55 4.69 20.42
CA ARG A 80 -7.61 4.24 19.02
C ARG A 80 -6.48 4.88 18.21
N ILE A 81 -5.86 4.08 17.36
CA ILE A 81 -4.83 4.51 16.41
C ILE A 81 -5.35 4.22 15.01
N ALA A 82 -5.47 5.25 14.17
CA ALA A 82 -5.83 5.10 12.77
C ALA A 82 -4.56 4.84 11.95
N ILE A 83 -4.55 3.77 11.16
CA ILE A 83 -3.45 3.40 10.28
C ILE A 83 -3.98 3.32 8.87
N ASN A 84 -3.48 4.19 7.99
CA ASN A 84 -3.91 4.27 6.59
C ASN A 84 -2.71 4.51 5.68
N CYS A 85 -2.89 4.19 4.41
CA CYS A 85 -1.95 4.55 3.36
C CYS A 85 -2.59 5.56 2.41
N TYR A 86 -1.76 6.31 1.67
CA TYR A 86 -2.27 7.23 0.67
C TYR A 86 -1.34 7.32 -0.54
N CYS A 87 -1.91 7.73 -1.67
CA CYS A 87 -1.18 8.11 -2.87
C CYS A 87 -1.07 9.64 -2.91
N PRO A 88 0.16 10.20 -2.93
CA PRO A 88 0.35 11.63 -3.07
C PRO A 88 0.14 12.13 -4.50
N GLY A 89 -0.16 11.25 -5.47
CA GLY A 89 -0.20 11.59 -6.89
C GLY A 89 1.19 11.58 -7.54
N TRP A 90 1.30 12.14 -8.76
CA TRP A 90 2.57 12.23 -9.48
C TRP A 90 3.26 13.56 -9.20
N VAL A 91 4.00 13.62 -8.09
CA VAL A 91 4.55 14.84 -7.51
C VAL A 91 5.87 15.26 -8.16
N LYS A 92 6.08 16.57 -8.38
CA LYS A 92 7.35 17.17 -8.83
C LYS A 92 8.42 17.09 -7.74
N THR A 93 9.19 16.01 -7.72
CA THR A 93 10.28 15.78 -6.76
C THR A 93 11.49 15.17 -7.47
N ALA A 94 12.62 15.07 -6.77
CA ALA A 94 13.79 14.37 -7.29
C ALA A 94 13.48 12.89 -7.66
N MET A 95 12.60 12.21 -6.93
CA MET A 95 12.21 10.82 -7.21
C MET A 95 11.55 10.65 -8.58
N THR A 96 10.79 11.66 -9.04
CA THR A 96 10.13 11.66 -10.35
C THR A 96 10.96 12.36 -11.42
N GLY A 97 12.22 12.70 -11.15
CA GLY A 97 13.03 13.52 -12.03
C GLY A 97 12.41 14.89 -12.31
N TRP A 98 11.64 15.41 -11.35
CA TRP A 98 10.84 16.64 -11.46
C TRP A 98 9.76 16.62 -12.54
N ALA A 99 9.43 15.46 -13.11
CA ALA A 99 8.46 15.32 -14.20
C ALA A 99 6.99 15.30 -13.74
N GLY A 100 6.72 15.32 -12.42
CA GLY A 100 5.36 15.28 -11.86
C GLY A 100 4.42 16.38 -12.38
N ASN A 101 3.11 16.15 -12.28
CA ASN A 101 2.09 17.12 -12.70
C ASN A 101 1.66 18.09 -11.57
N ILE A 102 1.94 17.76 -10.30
CA ILE A 102 1.56 18.54 -9.12
C ILE A 102 2.75 18.94 -8.24
N SER A 103 2.60 19.99 -7.44
CA SER A 103 3.61 20.45 -6.49
C SER A 103 3.75 19.52 -5.26
N ALA A 104 4.82 19.71 -4.49
CA ALA A 104 5.01 18.97 -3.24
C ALA A 104 3.93 19.29 -2.20
N GLU A 105 3.48 20.55 -2.14
CA GLU A 105 2.40 21.01 -1.30
C GLU A 105 1.07 20.35 -1.68
N GLU A 106 0.75 20.29 -2.97
CA GLU A 106 -0.44 19.59 -3.48
C GLU A 106 -0.37 18.08 -3.18
N GLY A 107 0.79 17.45 -3.32
CA GLY A 107 0.97 16.03 -2.99
C GLY A 107 0.89 15.71 -1.49
N ALA A 108 1.18 16.68 -0.62
CA ALA A 108 1.06 16.54 0.84
C ALA A 108 -0.40 16.62 1.33
N ASP A 109 -1.29 17.22 0.53
CA ASP A 109 -2.67 17.56 0.90
C ASP A 109 -3.45 16.39 1.52
N THR A 110 -3.47 15.23 0.86
CA THR A 110 -4.22 14.05 1.36
C THR A 110 -3.60 13.49 2.63
N GLY A 111 -2.28 13.47 2.74
CA GLY A 111 -1.58 13.00 3.94
C GLY A 111 -1.85 13.89 5.15
N VAL A 112 -1.74 15.21 4.97
CA VAL A 112 -2.04 16.20 6.02
C VAL A 112 -3.51 16.13 6.43
N TRP A 113 -4.41 16.02 5.45
CA TRP A 113 -5.84 15.85 5.72
C TRP A 113 -6.11 14.63 6.60
N LEU A 114 -5.53 13.46 6.28
CA LEU A 114 -5.71 12.24 7.08
C LEU A 114 -5.21 12.38 8.53
N VAL A 115 -4.07 13.05 8.72
CA VAL A 115 -3.48 13.24 10.06
C VAL A 115 -4.30 14.20 10.93
N LEU A 116 -4.95 15.18 10.32
CA LEU A 116 -5.70 16.22 11.03
C LEU A 116 -7.19 15.89 11.24
N LEU A 117 -7.68 14.77 10.71
CA LEU A 117 -9.05 14.36 10.94
C LEU A 117 -9.28 14.02 12.43
N PRO A 118 -10.45 14.37 13.00
CA PRO A 118 -10.80 14.00 14.37
C PRO A 118 -10.76 12.48 14.56
N GLY A 119 -10.19 12.00 15.68
CA GLY A 119 -9.86 10.58 15.88
C GLY A 119 -11.03 9.58 15.83
N GLN A 120 -12.28 10.03 15.92
CA GLN A 120 -13.48 9.18 15.77
C GLN A 120 -14.04 9.12 14.33
N ALA A 121 -13.52 9.95 13.42
CA ALA A 121 -14.01 10.06 12.04
C ALA A 121 -13.15 9.30 11.00
N VAL A 122 -11.97 8.82 11.39
CA VAL A 122 -11.00 8.23 10.44
C VAL A 122 -11.20 6.73 10.33
N ALA A 123 -11.64 6.25 9.17
CA ALA A 123 -11.57 4.85 8.83
C ALA A 123 -10.12 4.35 8.94
N THR A 124 -9.89 3.14 9.44
CA THR A 124 -8.56 2.54 9.57
C THR A 124 -8.40 1.38 8.58
N GLY A 125 -7.17 1.10 8.15
CA GLY A 125 -6.84 0.07 7.16
C GLY A 125 -7.22 0.44 5.73
N LYS A 126 -7.39 1.73 5.44
CA LYS A 126 -7.86 2.23 4.15
C LYS A 126 -6.73 2.87 3.34
N PHE A 127 -6.98 3.00 2.04
CA PHE A 127 -6.11 3.69 1.08
C PHE A 127 -6.82 4.92 0.55
N PHE A 128 -6.10 6.03 0.47
CA PHE A 128 -6.66 7.29 0.02
C PHE A 128 -5.88 7.90 -1.15
N ALA A 129 -6.59 8.59 -2.02
CA ALA A 129 -6.00 9.47 -3.03
C ALA A 129 -6.95 10.65 -3.24
N GLU A 130 -6.41 11.87 -3.39
CA GLU A 130 -7.22 13.08 -3.62
C GLU A 130 -8.32 13.25 -2.55
N ARG A 131 -7.99 13.00 -1.28
CA ARG A 131 -8.92 12.98 -0.12
C ARG A 131 -10.14 12.05 -0.27
N ARG A 132 -10.03 10.99 -1.08
CA ARG A 132 -11.08 9.98 -1.29
C ARG A 132 -10.57 8.59 -0.93
N GLU A 133 -11.42 7.78 -0.33
CA GLU A 133 -11.14 6.35 -0.14
C GLU A 133 -11.11 5.65 -1.51
N ILE A 134 -10.11 4.81 -1.70
CA ILE A 134 -9.91 4.00 -2.89
C ILE A 134 -9.86 2.53 -2.46
N SER A 135 -10.61 1.65 -3.13
CA SER A 135 -10.53 0.21 -2.88
C SER A 135 -9.20 -0.35 -3.39
N PHE A 136 -8.54 -1.22 -2.61
CA PHE A 136 -7.21 -1.72 -2.94
C PHE A 136 -6.85 -3.07 -2.33
#